data_AF-A0A6G1FGC6-F1
#
_entry.id   AF-A0A6G1FGC6-F1
#
_cell.length_a   1.000
_cell.length_b   1.000
_cell.length_c   1.000
_cell.angle_alpha   90.00
_cell.angle_beta   90.00
_cell.angle_gamma   90.00
#
_symmetry.space_group_name_H-M   'P 1'
#
loop_
_entity.id
_entity.type
_entity.pdbx_description
1 polymer ?
#
loop_
_entity_poly.entity_id
_entity_poly.type
_entity_poly.pdbx_seq_one_letter_code
_entity_poly.pdbx_strand_id
1 'polypeptide(L)'
;MAEVENASSFDADSWLLHAIVSPYMVDDSIGKFVGFASQLQLLVKAFESSTEAQFLEDFVAVTSGQENSKSNVTVPPPSVVDRVMKDLFNDEVGNSNYVEAENKYGRAMKGAPSDSLFAQFCLHALWFGNCNIRAIAVLWIDFVREIRWCWEESELLPRMKSMSSIDLSTCLIHQKLHMLAICIERKKSLSREKGTDHAHEDGISNSAAQNKTRKGSAGVVPSMMLLNTFQEMHVPYTQDALLMTEDMHEERLHAAEAFGNAVGLSGQLERDVLSSDMSAFKAANPDAVFEDFIRWHSPGDWVSEDRAEGSSGWPPKGRLSQRMSEHGNMWRKIWNDAPALPVSEQRSLLDPIREGEKVLHYLETLRPQQLLDQMVRTAFKSSADILNRTTYGGFKLMKTKMDQLYATLASTLKSLQGKSDISDLSGDLKQLCQVFEHIEKLLILAASVHRKLIDAPRLAQAIFADYFSFYQPKMGTSLESVCYEK
;
A
#
# COMPACT_ATOMS: atom_id res chain seq x y z
N MET A 1 18.61 12.61 53.47
CA MET A 1 18.08 13.37 52.31
C MET A 1 18.28 14.86 52.48
N ALA A 2 17.91 15.47 53.63
CA ALA A 2 18.08 16.91 53.86
C ALA A 2 19.53 17.46 53.75
N GLU A 3 20.58 16.68 54.05
CA GLU A 3 21.98 17.11 53.85
C GLU A 3 22.41 17.08 52.38
N VAL A 4 21.84 16.18 51.57
CA VAL A 4 22.17 16.02 50.14
C VAL A 4 21.42 17.05 49.29
N GLU A 5 20.19 17.39 49.70
CA GLU A 5 19.37 18.44 49.06
C GLU A 5 19.96 19.85 49.23
N ASN A 6 20.82 20.06 50.24
CA ASN A 6 21.49 21.33 50.51
C ASN A 6 22.98 21.32 50.10
N ALA A 7 23.44 20.29 49.40
CA ALA A 7 24.82 20.18 48.94
C ALA A 7 25.15 21.27 47.91
N SER A 8 26.34 21.86 48.05
CA SER A 8 26.81 22.95 47.19
C SER A 8 27.04 22.47 45.76
N SER A 9 26.54 23.20 44.77
CA SER A 9 26.82 22.92 43.35
C SER A 9 28.31 23.06 42.98
N PHE A 10 29.13 23.67 43.84
CA PHE A 10 30.58 23.74 43.66
C PHE A 10 31.29 22.40 43.89
N ASP A 11 30.65 21.46 44.60
CA ASP A 11 31.20 20.12 44.83
C ASP A 11 30.71 19.09 43.80
N ALA A 12 30.01 19.55 42.75
CA ALA A 12 29.38 18.69 41.75
C ALA A 12 30.35 17.73 41.06
N ASP A 13 31.64 18.11 40.92
CA ASP A 13 32.68 17.26 40.34
C ASP A 13 32.96 15.99 41.17
N SER A 14 32.56 15.98 42.45
CA SER A 14 32.68 14.82 43.35
C SER A 14 31.43 13.93 43.40
N TRP A 15 30.34 14.35 42.74
CA TRP A 15 29.06 13.66 42.82
C TRP A 15 29.04 12.44 41.88
N LEU A 16 28.61 11.30 42.41
CA LEU A 16 28.28 10.12 41.63
C LEU A 16 26.77 10.12 41.35
N LEU A 17 26.41 10.32 40.10
CA LEU A 17 25.01 10.25 39.65
C LEU A 17 24.74 8.84 39.12
N HIS A 18 23.70 8.19 39.65
CA HIS A 18 23.22 6.90 39.14
C HIS A 18 21.74 6.99 38.78
N ALA A 19 21.38 6.55 37.58
CA ALA A 19 19.99 6.48 37.17
C ALA A 19 19.30 5.30 37.84
N ILE A 20 18.26 5.57 38.64
CA ILE A 20 17.40 4.53 39.18
C ILE A 20 16.44 4.09 38.08
N VAL A 21 16.64 2.89 37.56
CA VAL A 21 15.85 2.32 36.48
C VAL A 21 14.73 1.44 37.05
N SER A 22 13.54 1.52 36.45
CA SER A 22 12.39 0.70 36.83
C SER A 22 12.73 -0.79 36.77
N PRO A 23 12.34 -1.62 37.76
CA PRO A 23 12.58 -3.07 37.73
C PRO A 23 12.09 -3.74 36.45
N TYR A 24 10.98 -3.24 35.87
CA TYR A 24 10.42 -3.74 34.61
C TYR A 24 11.33 -3.54 33.38
N MET A 25 12.30 -2.62 33.45
CA MET A 25 13.29 -2.39 32.40
C MET A 25 14.56 -3.22 32.58
N VAL A 26 14.77 -3.75 33.79
CA VAL A 26 15.98 -4.51 34.18
C VAL A 26 15.72 -6.02 34.18
N ASP A 27 14.45 -6.42 34.35
CA ASP A 27 14.02 -7.80 34.26
C ASP A 27 14.16 -8.31 32.82
N ASP A 28 15.03 -9.31 32.65
CA ASP A 28 15.32 -9.99 31.39
C ASP A 28 14.25 -11.06 31.08
N SER A 29 13.25 -11.26 31.95
CA SER A 29 12.13 -12.16 31.65
C SER A 29 11.19 -11.56 30.60
N ILE A 30 11.23 -12.17 29.42
CA ILE A 30 10.40 -11.85 28.25
C ILE A 30 8.91 -11.88 28.66
N GLY A 31 8.16 -10.84 28.28
CA GLY A 31 6.70 -10.80 28.39
C GLY A 31 6.10 -10.23 29.68
N LYS A 32 6.91 -9.74 30.63
CA LYS A 32 6.39 -8.99 31.80
C LYS A 32 6.11 -7.51 31.49
N PHE A 33 6.82 -6.94 30.53
CA PHE A 33 6.59 -5.58 30.06
C PHE A 33 5.48 -5.59 28.99
N VAL A 34 4.37 -4.91 29.27
CA VAL A 34 3.28 -4.77 28.31
C VAL A 34 3.58 -3.58 27.39
N GLY A 35 4.08 -3.90 26.19
CA GLY A 35 4.40 -2.95 25.13
C GLY A 35 4.17 -3.55 23.74
N PHE A 36 4.60 -2.86 22.69
CA PHE A 36 4.45 -3.35 21.32
C PHE A 36 5.07 -4.72 21.12
N ALA A 37 6.27 -4.96 21.66
CA ALA A 37 6.94 -6.26 21.52
C ALA A 37 6.09 -7.43 22.06
N SER A 38 5.44 -7.23 23.21
CA SER A 38 4.56 -8.25 23.80
C SER A 38 3.30 -8.50 22.97
N GLN A 39 2.69 -7.46 22.40
CA GLN A 39 1.50 -7.60 21.55
C GLN A 39 1.85 -8.21 20.19
N LEU A 40 2.99 -7.85 19.62
CA LEU A 40 3.52 -8.45 18.39
C LEU A 40 3.80 -9.94 18.59
N GLN A 41 4.31 -10.35 19.76
CA GLN A 41 4.48 -11.76 20.08
C GLN A 41 3.13 -12.52 20.14
N LEU A 42 2.06 -11.88 20.61
CA LEU A 42 0.71 -12.44 20.60
C LEU A 42 0.18 -12.57 19.16
N LEU A 43 0.42 -11.57 18.31
CA LEU A 43 0.09 -11.63 16.89
C LEU A 43 0.83 -12.76 16.17
N VAL A 44 2.12 -12.98 16.47
CA VAL A 44 2.90 -14.09 15.91
C VAL A 44 2.32 -15.43 16.34
N LYS A 45 1.87 -15.57 17.60
CA LYS A 45 1.16 -16.79 18.05
C LYS A 45 -0.16 -16.98 17.32
N ALA A 46 -0.91 -15.89 17.04
CA ALA A 46 -2.12 -15.96 16.25
C ALA A 46 -1.82 -16.43 14.81
N PHE A 47 -0.75 -15.92 14.20
CA PHE A 47 -0.23 -16.35 12.90
C PHE A 47 0.18 -17.84 12.85
N GLU A 48 0.79 -18.37 13.91
CA GLU A 48 1.08 -19.81 13.99
C GLU A 48 -0.20 -20.65 14.09
N SER A 49 -1.24 -20.13 14.75
CA SER A 49 -2.50 -20.84 14.97
C SER A 49 -3.45 -20.86 13.77
N SER A 50 -3.20 -20.05 12.74
CA SER A 50 -4.09 -19.89 11.58
C SER A 50 -3.77 -20.78 10.39
N THR A 51 -2.74 -21.61 10.48
CA THR A 51 -2.16 -22.37 9.37
C THR A 51 -3.13 -23.37 8.73
N GLU A 52 -3.95 -24.04 9.54
CA GLU A 52 -4.89 -25.06 9.08
C GLU A 52 -6.30 -24.52 8.78
N ALA A 53 -6.58 -23.27 9.16
CA ALA A 53 -7.92 -22.70 9.07
C ALA A 53 -8.23 -22.16 7.66
N GLN A 54 -9.42 -22.48 7.16
CA GLN A 54 -9.88 -22.03 5.84
C GLN A 54 -10.69 -20.73 5.94
N PHE A 55 -11.51 -20.59 6.98
CA PHE A 55 -12.42 -19.45 7.15
C PHE A 55 -12.18 -18.75 8.49
N LEU A 56 -12.45 -17.44 8.54
CA LEU A 56 -12.31 -16.65 9.78
C LEU A 56 -13.47 -16.94 10.75
N GLU A 57 -14.63 -17.27 10.22
CA GLU A 57 -15.85 -17.63 10.93
C GLU A 57 -15.65 -18.87 11.83
N ASP A 58 -14.75 -19.78 11.43
CA ASP A 58 -14.41 -20.98 12.19
C ASP A 58 -13.90 -20.63 13.61
N PHE A 59 -13.24 -19.48 13.77
CA PHE A 59 -12.75 -19.02 15.07
C PHE A 59 -13.83 -18.35 15.92
N VAL A 60 -14.90 -17.86 15.30
CA VAL A 60 -16.01 -17.17 15.98
C VAL A 60 -17.09 -18.16 16.41
N ALA A 61 -17.34 -19.20 15.61
CA ALA A 61 -18.39 -20.19 15.84
C ALA A 61 -18.13 -21.13 17.03
N VAL A 62 -16.93 -21.13 17.62
CA VAL A 62 -16.59 -21.99 18.78
C VAL A 62 -17.22 -21.46 20.06
N THR A 63 -18.52 -21.63 20.18
CA THR A 63 -19.26 -21.57 21.44
C THR A 63 -19.80 -22.95 21.77
N SER A 64 -19.47 -23.44 22.98
CA SER A 64 -19.99 -24.64 23.66
C SER A 64 -19.57 -26.04 23.13
N GLY A 65 -18.40 -26.55 23.52
CA GLY A 65 -18.11 -27.97 23.23
C GLY A 65 -16.90 -28.64 23.87
N GLN A 66 -15.77 -27.95 24.08
CA GLN A 66 -14.60 -28.56 24.72
C GLN A 66 -13.89 -27.53 25.61
N GLU A 67 -14.37 -27.41 26.85
CA GLU A 67 -13.52 -26.96 27.94
C GLU A 67 -12.64 -28.13 28.35
N ASN A 68 -11.33 -28.05 28.06
CA ASN A 68 -10.32 -28.57 28.95
C ASN A 68 -8.99 -27.86 28.74
N SER A 69 -8.56 -27.16 29.80
CA SER A 69 -7.20 -26.67 30.08
C SER A 69 -6.87 -25.21 29.71
N LYS A 70 -7.18 -24.32 30.67
CA LYS A 70 -6.40 -23.13 31.08
C LYS A 70 -5.94 -22.15 29.98
N SER A 71 -6.87 -21.35 29.44
CA SER A 71 -6.82 -19.88 29.53
C SER A 71 -8.14 -19.29 29.02
N ASN A 72 -8.74 -18.38 29.79
CA ASN A 72 -9.95 -17.65 29.39
C ASN A 72 -9.58 -16.66 28.27
N VAL A 73 -9.53 -17.14 27.03
CA VAL A 73 -9.33 -16.30 25.85
C VAL A 73 -10.66 -15.62 25.54
N THR A 74 -10.86 -14.46 26.17
CA THR A 74 -12.13 -13.74 26.17
C THR A 74 -12.14 -12.76 25.01
N VAL A 75 -12.99 -13.01 24.00
CA VAL A 75 -13.34 -11.99 23.01
C VAL A 75 -13.96 -10.81 23.77
N PRO A 76 -13.48 -9.57 23.57
CA PRO A 76 -14.07 -8.40 24.22
C PRO A 76 -15.57 -8.27 23.91
N PRO A 77 -16.37 -7.70 24.83
CA PRO A 77 -17.81 -7.57 24.61
C PRO A 77 -18.11 -6.66 23.41
N PRO A 78 -19.28 -6.80 22.76
CA PRO A 78 -19.66 -6.02 21.58
C PRO A 78 -19.48 -4.51 21.74
N SER A 79 -19.78 -3.97 22.93
CA SER A 79 -19.59 -2.54 23.21
C SER A 79 -18.13 -2.05 23.07
N VAL A 80 -17.14 -2.94 23.22
CA VAL A 80 -15.73 -2.61 22.98
C VAL A 80 -15.42 -2.66 21.49
N VAL A 81 -15.98 -3.63 20.76
CA VAL A 81 -15.90 -3.69 19.30
C VAL A 81 -16.46 -2.41 18.69
N ASP A 82 -17.67 -2.00 19.09
CA ASP A 82 -18.32 -0.78 18.60
C ASP A 82 -17.46 0.47 18.81
N ARG A 83 -16.75 0.56 19.94
CA ARG A 83 -15.84 1.68 20.22
C ARG A 83 -14.63 1.67 19.30
N VAL A 84 -14.03 0.50 19.08
CA VAL A 84 -12.88 0.35 18.17
C VAL A 84 -13.31 0.67 16.74
N MET A 85 -14.45 0.13 16.30
CA MET A 85 -15.04 0.39 14.99
C MET A 85 -15.33 1.87 14.79
N LYS A 86 -15.94 2.52 15.77
CA LYS A 86 -16.17 3.96 15.74
C LYS A 86 -14.86 4.74 15.60
N ASP A 87 -13.81 4.38 16.34
CA ASP A 87 -12.52 5.07 16.25
C ASP A 87 -11.82 4.85 14.89
N LEU A 88 -11.88 3.63 14.35
CA LEU A 88 -11.35 3.29 13.03
C LEU A 88 -12.02 4.09 11.91
N PHE A 89 -13.33 4.31 12.02
CA PHE A 89 -14.14 4.97 11.00
C PHE A 89 -14.50 6.44 11.30
N ASN A 90 -13.94 7.03 12.36
CA ASN A 90 -14.06 8.47 12.61
C ASN A 90 -13.03 9.25 11.79
N ASP A 91 -13.51 10.27 11.08
CA ASP A 91 -12.71 11.07 10.14
C ASP A 91 -12.04 12.31 10.78
N GLU A 92 -12.11 12.46 12.11
CA GLU A 92 -11.62 13.66 12.83
C GLU A 92 -10.10 13.92 12.68
N VAL A 93 -9.34 12.98 12.12
CA VAL A 93 -7.88 13.07 11.92
C VAL A 93 -7.50 13.25 10.44
N GLY A 94 -8.47 13.43 9.54
CA GLY A 94 -8.32 13.43 8.07
C GLY A 94 -7.43 14.51 7.44
N ASN A 95 -6.75 15.35 8.23
CA ASN A 95 -5.85 16.40 7.73
C ASN A 95 -4.44 16.37 8.35
N SER A 96 -3.96 15.19 8.75
CA SER A 96 -2.53 15.03 8.95
C SER A 96 -1.85 15.08 7.57
N ASN A 97 -1.22 16.22 7.24
CA ASN A 97 -0.24 16.36 6.15
C ASN A 97 1.02 15.52 6.48
N TYR A 98 0.85 14.24 6.77
CA TYR A 98 1.94 13.33 7.00
C TYR A 98 2.56 13.00 5.66
N VAL A 99 3.70 13.64 5.40
CA VAL A 99 4.67 13.14 4.44
C VAL A 99 5.23 11.89 5.07
N GLU A 100 4.84 10.72 4.55
CA GLU A 100 5.49 9.46 4.86
C GLU A 100 6.98 9.70 4.61
N ALA A 101 7.79 9.70 5.67
CA ALA A 101 9.23 9.81 5.52
C ALA A 101 9.61 8.67 4.58
N GLU A 102 10.22 8.98 3.42
CA GLU A 102 10.66 7.98 2.45
C GLU A 102 11.58 7.00 3.17
N ASN A 103 10.97 5.95 3.70
CA ASN A 103 11.71 4.96 4.44
C ASN A 103 12.34 4.10 3.37
N LYS A 104 13.68 4.13 3.28
CA LYS A 104 14.49 3.35 2.33
C LYS A 104 14.07 1.87 2.26
N TYR A 105 13.42 1.39 3.32
CA TYR A 105 12.98 0.01 3.52
C TYR A 105 11.51 -0.26 3.14
N GLY A 106 10.73 0.74 2.69
CA GLY A 106 9.29 0.61 2.44
C GLY A 106 8.93 -0.55 1.51
N ARG A 107 9.66 -0.72 0.39
CA ARG A 107 9.47 -1.82 -0.57
C ARG A 107 9.75 -3.21 0.02
N ALA A 108 10.63 -3.32 1.02
CA ALA A 108 11.03 -4.61 1.58
C ALA A 108 10.01 -5.16 2.57
N MET A 109 9.29 -4.29 3.28
CA MET A 109 8.40 -4.68 4.37
C MET A 109 7.00 -5.09 3.91
N LYS A 110 6.51 -4.58 2.76
CA LYS A 110 5.15 -4.82 2.23
C LYS A 110 4.05 -4.62 3.29
N GLY A 111 4.20 -3.61 4.15
CA GLY A 111 3.18 -3.22 5.14
C GLY A 111 2.41 -1.98 4.69
N ALA A 112 1.19 -1.78 5.18
CA ALA A 112 0.41 -0.58 4.89
C ALA A 112 1.09 0.70 5.44
N PRO A 113 0.81 1.89 4.89
CA PRO A 113 1.22 3.17 5.48
C PRO A 113 0.64 3.34 6.89
N SER A 114 1.44 3.83 7.84
CA SER A 114 1.11 3.79 9.28
C SER A 114 -0.19 4.53 9.67
N ASP A 115 -0.56 5.58 8.93
CA ASP A 115 -1.78 6.35 9.20
C ASP A 115 -2.99 5.86 8.37
N SER A 116 -2.83 4.82 7.53
CA SER A 116 -3.91 4.26 6.71
C SER A 116 -4.91 3.43 7.50
N LEU A 117 -6.11 3.24 6.95
CA LEU A 117 -7.18 2.47 7.58
C LEU A 117 -6.74 1.07 8.05
N PHE A 118 -6.03 0.31 7.20
CA PHE A 118 -5.59 -1.03 7.57
C PHE A 118 -4.47 -1.03 8.63
N ALA A 119 -3.58 -0.04 8.61
CA ALA A 119 -2.57 0.09 9.67
C ALA A 119 -3.20 0.41 11.03
N GLN A 120 -4.20 1.30 11.05
CA GLN A 120 -4.97 1.57 12.26
C GLN A 120 -5.71 0.30 12.74
N PHE A 121 -6.36 -0.44 11.84
CA PHE A 121 -6.96 -1.75 12.17
C PHE A 121 -5.95 -2.68 12.86
N CYS A 122 -4.75 -2.82 12.28
CA CYS A 122 -3.70 -3.67 12.86
C CYS A 122 -3.27 -3.18 14.26
N LEU A 123 -3.10 -1.87 14.45
CA LEU A 123 -2.74 -1.30 15.74
C LEU A 123 -3.83 -1.51 16.79
N HIS A 124 -5.10 -1.34 16.44
CA HIS A 124 -6.20 -1.66 17.36
C HIS A 124 -6.28 -3.16 17.68
N ALA A 125 -6.09 -4.01 16.68
CA ALA A 125 -6.09 -5.47 16.85
C ALA A 125 -5.01 -5.94 17.85
N LEU A 126 -3.83 -5.30 17.87
CA LEU A 126 -2.77 -5.59 18.84
C LEU A 126 -3.24 -5.42 20.29
N TRP A 127 -4.14 -4.48 20.56
CA TRP A 127 -4.64 -4.19 21.91
C TRP A 127 -6.03 -4.77 22.18
N PHE A 128 -6.65 -5.39 21.17
CA PHE A 128 -7.99 -5.94 21.26
C PHE A 128 -7.95 -7.41 21.66
N GLY A 129 -8.50 -7.74 22.84
CA GLY A 129 -8.63 -9.13 23.30
C GLY A 129 -7.31 -9.88 23.41
N ASN A 130 -6.21 -9.21 23.79
CA ASN A 130 -4.86 -9.79 23.80
C ASN A 130 -4.40 -10.33 22.44
N CYS A 131 -4.85 -9.72 21.33
CA CYS A 131 -4.44 -10.05 19.97
C CYS A 131 -4.59 -11.55 19.63
N ASN A 132 -5.56 -12.23 20.26
CA ASN A 132 -5.81 -13.63 19.99
C ASN A 132 -6.61 -13.79 18.69
N ILE A 133 -6.45 -14.91 17.99
CA ILE A 133 -7.09 -15.12 16.68
C ILE A 133 -8.62 -15.00 16.70
N ARG A 134 -9.30 -15.39 17.79
CA ARG A 134 -10.75 -15.24 17.88
C ARG A 134 -11.15 -13.76 17.96
N ALA A 135 -10.42 -12.97 18.73
CA ALA A 135 -10.65 -11.53 18.84
C ALA A 135 -10.35 -10.83 17.50
N ILE A 136 -9.26 -11.20 16.83
CA ILE A 136 -8.93 -10.70 15.49
C ILE A 136 -10.04 -11.06 14.48
N ALA A 137 -10.54 -12.30 14.49
CA ALA A 137 -11.59 -12.74 13.58
C ALA A 137 -12.90 -11.96 13.76
N VAL A 138 -13.34 -11.77 15.02
CA VAL A 138 -14.53 -10.95 15.31
C VAL A 138 -14.33 -9.51 14.83
N LEU A 139 -13.18 -8.91 15.15
CA LEU A 139 -12.90 -7.52 14.75
C LEU A 139 -12.81 -7.38 13.22
N TRP A 140 -12.22 -8.36 12.52
CA TRP A 140 -12.13 -8.35 11.06
C TRP A 140 -13.51 -8.47 10.38
N ILE A 141 -14.37 -9.36 10.88
CA ILE A 141 -15.72 -9.54 10.33
C ILE A 141 -16.50 -8.22 10.43
N ASP A 142 -16.46 -7.55 11.58
CA ASP A 142 -17.14 -6.26 11.73
C ASP A 142 -16.46 -5.14 10.93
N PHE A 143 -15.13 -5.17 10.81
CA PHE A 143 -14.38 -4.27 9.93
C PHE A 143 -14.82 -4.37 8.46
N VAL A 144 -14.94 -5.59 7.93
CA VAL A 144 -15.37 -5.83 6.55
C VAL A 144 -16.85 -5.48 6.35
N ARG A 145 -17.71 -5.74 7.34
CA ARG A 145 -19.12 -5.30 7.31
C ARG A 145 -19.26 -3.79 7.19
N GLU A 146 -18.46 -3.03 7.93
CA GLU A 146 -18.48 -1.57 7.85
C GLU A 146 -17.96 -1.07 6.49
N ILE A 147 -16.92 -1.70 5.95
CA ILE A 147 -16.43 -1.41 4.59
C ILE A 147 -17.50 -1.69 3.53
N ARG A 148 -18.24 -2.80 3.66
CA ARG A 148 -19.36 -3.12 2.78
C ARG A 148 -20.46 -2.07 2.87
N TRP A 149 -20.80 -1.63 4.08
CA TRP A 149 -21.76 -0.53 4.27
C TRP A 149 -21.28 0.75 3.60
N CYS A 150 -20.00 1.11 3.74
CA CYS A 150 -19.40 2.25 3.03
C CYS A 150 -19.53 2.10 1.51
N TRP A 151 -19.31 0.91 0.97
CA TRP A 151 -19.51 0.66 -0.46
C TRP A 151 -20.96 0.83 -0.90
N GLU A 152 -21.91 0.24 -0.16
CA GLU A 152 -23.34 0.23 -0.47
C GLU A 152 -23.91 1.66 -0.47
N GLU A 153 -23.69 2.39 0.61
CA GLU A 153 -24.12 3.79 0.79
C GLU A 153 -23.27 4.78 0.00
N SER A 154 -22.18 4.30 -0.62
CA SER A 154 -21.17 5.16 -1.22
C SER A 154 -20.64 6.17 -0.18
N GLU A 155 -20.22 5.74 1.00
CA GLU A 155 -19.47 6.57 1.93
C GLU A 155 -17.96 6.42 1.69
N LEU A 156 -17.20 7.52 1.84
CA LEU A 156 -15.77 7.47 1.59
C LEU A 156 -15.09 6.62 2.68
N LEU A 157 -14.09 5.83 2.27
CA LEU A 157 -13.29 5.10 3.24
C LEU A 157 -12.37 6.08 4.00
N PRO A 158 -12.39 6.06 5.33
CA PRO A 158 -11.59 6.95 6.15
C PRO A 158 -10.10 6.65 5.96
N ARG A 159 -9.26 7.69 6.05
CA ARG A 159 -7.78 7.55 5.99
C ARG A 159 -7.26 6.89 4.70
N MET A 160 -8.04 6.94 3.62
CA MET A 160 -7.66 6.49 2.29
C MET A 160 -7.61 7.71 1.37
N LYS A 161 -6.46 7.94 0.73
CA LYS A 161 -6.38 8.93 -0.34
C LYS A 161 -7.00 8.32 -1.60
N SER A 162 -7.82 9.07 -2.33
CA SER A 162 -8.33 8.64 -3.64
C SER A 162 -7.39 9.07 -4.78
N MET A 163 -6.11 8.71 -4.66
CA MET A 163 -5.14 9.02 -5.71
C MET A 163 -5.35 8.11 -6.93
N SER A 164 -4.96 8.59 -8.11
CA SER A 164 -5.13 7.86 -9.38
C SER A 164 -4.15 6.71 -9.58
N SER A 165 -3.32 6.35 -8.59
CA SER A 165 -2.37 5.25 -8.68
C SER A 165 -2.30 4.47 -7.36
N ILE A 166 -2.18 3.15 -7.48
CA ILE A 166 -2.08 2.24 -6.34
C ILE A 166 -0.59 1.94 -6.11
N ASP A 167 -0.11 2.15 -4.89
CA ASP A 167 1.26 1.81 -4.52
C ASP A 167 1.42 0.31 -4.28
N LEU A 168 2.03 -0.38 -5.26
CA LEU A 168 2.35 -1.80 -5.20
C LEU A 168 3.43 -2.15 -4.16
N SER A 169 4.05 -1.16 -3.49
CA SER A 169 4.99 -1.40 -2.39
C SER A 169 4.32 -1.73 -1.05
N THR A 170 3.00 -1.52 -0.95
CA THR A 170 2.19 -1.77 0.26
C THR A 170 1.63 -3.20 0.29
N CYS A 171 1.00 -3.61 1.40
CA CYS A 171 0.32 -4.90 1.47
C CYS A 171 -0.92 -4.95 0.57
N LEU A 172 -1.32 -6.16 0.12
CA LEU A 172 -2.43 -6.34 -0.79
C LEU A 172 -3.76 -5.84 -0.23
N ILE A 173 -4.05 -6.02 1.06
CA ILE A 173 -5.27 -5.49 1.70
C ILE A 173 -5.32 -3.96 1.56
N HIS A 174 -4.21 -3.26 1.79
CA HIS A 174 -4.18 -1.80 1.60
C HIS A 174 -4.39 -1.41 0.13
N GLN A 175 -3.77 -2.12 -0.81
CA GLN A 175 -3.97 -1.91 -2.25
C GLN A 175 -5.44 -2.11 -2.65
N LYS A 176 -6.09 -3.15 -2.12
CA LYS A 176 -7.51 -3.46 -2.35
C LYS A 176 -8.41 -2.38 -1.76
N LEU A 177 -8.16 -1.94 -0.52
CA LEU A 177 -8.89 -0.82 0.08
C LEU A 177 -8.73 0.47 -0.72
N HIS A 178 -7.54 0.73 -1.28
CA HIS A 178 -7.30 1.91 -2.13
C HIS A 178 -8.09 1.80 -3.45
N MET A 179 -8.09 0.63 -4.08
CA MET A 179 -8.93 0.37 -5.25
C MET A 179 -10.41 0.58 -4.94
N LEU A 180 -10.90 0.10 -3.79
CA LEU A 180 -12.28 0.30 -3.36
C LEU A 180 -12.61 1.78 -3.14
N ALA A 181 -11.72 2.54 -2.50
CA ALA A 181 -11.89 3.98 -2.31
C ALA A 181 -12.05 4.72 -3.64
N ILE A 182 -11.24 4.38 -4.64
CA ILE A 182 -11.35 4.94 -6.00
C ILE A 182 -12.67 4.51 -6.67
N CYS A 183 -13.07 3.25 -6.49
CA CYS A 183 -14.34 2.74 -7.04
C CYS A 183 -15.55 3.46 -6.43
N ILE A 184 -15.55 3.75 -5.12
CA ILE A 184 -16.60 4.50 -4.44
C ILE A 184 -16.71 5.91 -5.02
N GLU A 185 -15.58 6.61 -5.20
CA GLU A 185 -15.58 7.95 -5.77
C GLU A 185 -16.10 7.96 -7.22
N ARG A 186 -15.68 6.99 -8.04
CA ARG A 186 -16.21 6.83 -9.41
C ARG A 186 -17.70 6.48 -9.41
N LYS A 187 -18.17 5.63 -8.50
CA LYS A 187 -19.60 5.30 -8.31
C LYS A 187 -20.41 6.55 -7.97
N LYS A 188 -19.90 7.43 -7.09
CA LYS A 188 -20.51 8.75 -6.78
C LYS A 188 -20.60 9.66 -7.98
N SER A 189 -19.54 9.75 -8.79
CA SER A 189 -19.55 10.61 -9.98
C SER A 189 -20.58 10.13 -11.01
N LEU A 190 -20.66 8.82 -11.25
CA LEU A 190 -21.63 8.21 -12.15
C LEU A 190 -23.09 8.43 -11.70
N SER A 191 -23.37 8.41 -10.39
CA SER A 191 -24.74 8.66 -9.90
C SER A 191 -25.13 10.14 -10.01
N ARG A 192 -24.18 11.06 -9.87
CA ARG A 192 -24.40 12.50 -10.07
C ARG A 192 -24.74 12.85 -11.51
N GLU A 193 -24.01 12.28 -12.48
CA GLU A 193 -24.24 12.52 -13.92
C GLU A 193 -25.63 12.03 -14.37
N LYS A 194 -26.07 10.86 -13.89
CA LYS A 194 -27.43 10.35 -14.16
C LYS A 194 -28.54 11.23 -13.55
N GLY A 195 -28.26 11.96 -12.47
CA GLY A 195 -29.22 12.88 -11.85
C GLY A 195 -29.42 14.18 -12.63
N THR A 196 -28.45 14.59 -13.44
CA THR A 196 -28.51 15.83 -14.24
C THR A 196 -29.20 15.68 -15.59
N ASP A 197 -29.32 14.46 -16.11
CA ASP A 197 -29.95 14.18 -17.41
C ASP A 197 -31.50 14.27 -17.39
N HIS A 198 -32.12 14.42 -16.21
CA HIS A 198 -33.58 14.59 -16.09
C HIS A 198 -34.08 16.04 -16.28
N ALA A 199 -33.21 17.00 -16.64
CA ALA A 199 -33.58 18.42 -16.78
C ALA A 199 -33.53 18.98 -18.22
N HIS A 200 -33.23 18.18 -19.25
CA HIS A 200 -33.26 18.64 -20.64
C HIS A 200 -33.82 17.58 -21.59
N GLU A 201 -35.15 17.38 -21.54
CA GLU A 201 -35.87 16.93 -22.74
C GLU A 201 -36.39 18.17 -23.48
N ASP A 202 -35.71 18.52 -24.58
CA ASP A 202 -36.34 19.27 -25.66
C ASP A 202 -35.64 18.98 -27.00
N GLY A 203 -36.42 18.52 -27.98
CA GLY A 203 -36.32 18.98 -29.38
C GLY A 203 -35.28 18.34 -30.32
N ILE A 204 -35.63 17.20 -30.92
CA ILE A 204 -35.57 16.85 -32.36
C ILE A 204 -34.45 17.48 -33.24
N SER A 205 -33.62 16.63 -33.89
CA SER A 205 -33.68 16.45 -35.36
C SER A 205 -32.73 15.38 -35.91
N ASN A 206 -33.30 14.52 -36.76
CA ASN A 206 -32.57 13.63 -37.66
C ASN A 206 -31.92 14.45 -38.78
N SER A 207 -30.60 14.36 -38.92
CA SER A 207 -29.95 14.45 -40.22
C SER A 207 -28.67 13.62 -40.23
N ALA A 208 -28.70 12.51 -40.95
CA ALA A 208 -27.53 11.73 -41.31
C ALA A 208 -26.64 12.55 -42.26
N ALA A 209 -25.66 13.22 -41.67
CA ALA A 209 -24.42 13.61 -42.32
C ALA A 209 -23.32 13.43 -41.26
N GLN A 210 -22.52 12.37 -41.38
CA GLN A 210 -21.31 12.21 -40.57
C GLN A 210 -20.34 13.34 -40.93
N ASN A 211 -20.51 14.50 -40.32
CA ASN A 211 -19.49 15.53 -40.33
C ASN A 211 -18.28 14.95 -39.58
N LYS A 212 -17.20 14.71 -40.31
CA LYS A 212 -15.88 14.30 -39.80
C LYS A 212 -15.22 15.43 -39.00
N THR A 213 -15.94 16.01 -38.05
CA THR A 213 -15.42 17.03 -37.15
C THR A 213 -14.57 16.37 -36.08
N ARG A 214 -13.33 16.85 -35.92
CA ARG A 214 -12.40 16.45 -34.87
C ARG A 214 -13.06 16.55 -33.49
N LYS A 215 -12.94 15.49 -32.68
CA LYS A 215 -13.43 15.42 -31.29
C LYS A 215 -12.33 14.88 -30.36
N GLY A 216 -12.35 15.26 -29.09
CA GLY A 216 -11.48 14.68 -28.07
C GLY A 216 -9.98 14.96 -28.25
N SER A 217 -9.63 16.15 -28.76
CA SER A 217 -8.23 16.55 -28.93
C SER A 217 -7.69 17.33 -27.73
N ALA A 218 -6.47 16.98 -27.30
CA ALA A 218 -5.67 17.66 -26.28
C ALA A 218 -4.69 18.72 -26.85
N GLY A 219 -4.71 18.97 -28.17
CA GLY A 219 -3.82 19.91 -28.85
C GLY A 219 -3.06 19.31 -30.03
N VAL A 220 -2.33 20.16 -30.76
CA VAL A 220 -1.50 19.78 -31.92
C VAL A 220 -0.22 19.09 -31.48
N VAL A 221 0.18 18.02 -32.17
CA VAL A 221 1.51 17.42 -32.04
C VAL A 221 2.53 18.30 -32.79
N PRO A 222 3.53 18.88 -32.11
CA PRO A 222 4.48 19.78 -32.76
C PRO A 222 5.16 19.11 -33.96
N SER A 223 5.14 19.81 -35.10
CA SER A 223 5.81 19.37 -36.34
C SER A 223 5.35 18.01 -36.87
N MET A 224 4.13 17.55 -36.57
CA MET A 224 3.57 16.34 -37.17
C MET A 224 2.28 16.63 -37.96
N MET A 225 2.25 16.12 -39.20
CA MET A 225 1.06 16.14 -40.05
C MET A 225 0.58 14.72 -40.36
N LEU A 226 -0.70 14.57 -40.65
CA LEU A 226 -1.30 13.34 -41.17
C LEU A 226 -0.77 13.03 -42.58
N LEU A 227 -0.45 11.77 -42.86
CA LEU A 227 0.23 11.37 -44.09
C LEU A 227 -0.61 11.61 -45.36
N ASN A 228 -1.92 11.38 -45.29
CA ASN A 228 -2.80 11.46 -46.46
C ASN A 228 -3.37 12.85 -46.70
N THR A 229 -3.75 13.55 -45.62
CA THR A 229 -4.48 14.82 -45.72
C THR A 229 -3.60 16.05 -45.52
N PHE A 230 -2.36 15.87 -45.03
CA PHE A 230 -1.45 16.96 -44.68
C PHE A 230 -2.09 17.97 -43.72
N GLN A 231 -2.98 17.50 -42.84
CA GLN A 231 -3.50 18.30 -41.73
C GLN A 231 -2.63 18.10 -40.49
N GLU A 232 -2.64 19.08 -39.59
CA GLU A 232 -1.96 18.96 -38.29
C GLU A 232 -2.49 17.73 -37.53
N MET A 233 -1.57 16.91 -37.05
CA MET A 233 -1.89 15.77 -36.18
C MET A 233 -2.15 16.28 -34.77
N HIS A 234 -3.15 15.73 -34.10
CA HIS A 234 -3.58 16.10 -32.77
C HIS A 234 -3.37 14.96 -31.79
N VAL A 235 -2.95 15.30 -30.57
CA VAL A 235 -2.92 14.36 -29.45
C VAL A 235 -4.37 14.10 -29.03
N PRO A 236 -4.83 12.84 -29.00
CA PRO A 236 -6.12 12.51 -28.42
C PRO A 236 -6.07 12.56 -26.90
N TYR A 237 -7.19 12.88 -26.25
CA TYR A 237 -7.41 12.43 -24.88
C TYR A 237 -7.60 10.90 -24.90
N THR A 238 -6.85 10.16 -24.08
CA THR A 238 -7.00 8.72 -23.89
C THR A 238 -7.68 8.45 -22.55
N GLN A 239 -8.24 7.24 -22.39
CA GLN A 239 -8.75 6.82 -21.08
C GLN A 239 -7.62 6.75 -20.05
N ASP A 240 -7.96 6.94 -18.78
CA ASP A 240 -7.00 6.80 -17.67
C ASP A 240 -6.37 5.40 -17.67
N ALA A 241 -5.11 5.35 -17.25
CA ALA A 241 -4.41 4.09 -17.06
C ALA A 241 -5.19 3.18 -16.10
N LEU A 242 -5.23 1.88 -16.44
CA LEU A 242 -5.90 0.89 -15.61
C LEU A 242 -5.25 0.81 -14.23
N LEU A 243 -6.08 0.91 -13.20
CA LEU A 243 -5.68 0.69 -11.82
C LEU A 243 -5.51 -0.82 -11.60
N MET A 244 -4.35 -1.21 -11.08
CA MET A 244 -4.02 -2.61 -10.83
C MET A 244 -3.49 -2.78 -9.42
N THR A 245 -3.98 -3.81 -8.73
CA THR A 245 -3.35 -4.34 -7.52
C THR A 245 -2.30 -5.39 -7.89
N GLU A 246 -1.45 -5.76 -6.94
CA GLU A 246 -0.34 -6.68 -7.16
C GLU A 246 -0.78 -8.06 -7.67
N ASP A 247 -1.85 -8.62 -7.11
CA ASP A 247 -2.43 -9.90 -7.56
C ASP A 247 -2.93 -9.83 -9.02
N MET A 248 -3.48 -8.69 -9.45
CA MET A 248 -3.88 -8.48 -10.85
C MET A 248 -2.66 -8.41 -11.77
N HIS A 249 -1.55 -7.85 -11.27
CA HIS A 249 -0.29 -7.83 -12.01
C HIS A 249 0.32 -9.22 -12.13
N GLU A 250 0.33 -10.00 -11.04
CA GLU A 250 0.79 -11.38 -11.02
C GLU A 250 -0.06 -12.29 -11.93
N GLU A 251 -1.39 -12.16 -11.89
CA GLU A 251 -2.30 -12.88 -12.78
C GLU A 251 -2.00 -12.54 -14.26
N ARG A 252 -1.72 -11.27 -14.55
CA ARG A 252 -1.34 -10.82 -15.90
C ARG A 252 -0.03 -11.47 -16.36
N LEU A 253 0.98 -11.52 -15.50
CA LEU A 253 2.27 -12.16 -15.80
C LEU A 253 2.12 -13.67 -16.02
N HIS A 254 1.41 -14.36 -15.13
CA HIS A 254 1.14 -15.79 -15.27
C HIS A 254 0.32 -16.12 -16.52
N ALA A 255 -0.68 -15.30 -16.87
CA ALA A 255 -1.44 -15.49 -18.09
C ALA A 255 -0.57 -15.30 -19.34
N ALA A 256 0.37 -14.35 -19.31
CA ALA A 256 1.32 -14.12 -20.40
C ALA A 256 2.31 -15.30 -20.55
N GLU A 257 2.80 -15.86 -19.44
CA GLU A 257 3.67 -17.04 -19.43
C GLU A 257 2.94 -18.31 -19.92
N ALA A 258 1.70 -18.52 -19.48
CA ALA A 258 0.94 -19.74 -19.77
C ALA A 258 0.37 -19.80 -21.19
N PHE A 259 -0.06 -18.66 -21.75
CA PHE A 259 -0.81 -18.61 -23.00
C PHE A 259 -0.16 -17.74 -24.09
N GLY A 260 0.97 -17.10 -23.80
CA GLY A 260 1.56 -16.06 -24.64
C GLY A 260 0.69 -14.79 -24.69
N ASN A 261 1.23 -13.68 -25.19
CA ASN A 261 0.54 -12.37 -25.24
C ASN A 261 -0.76 -12.35 -26.07
N ALA A 262 -1.10 -13.43 -26.79
CA ALA A 262 -2.19 -13.44 -27.76
C ALA A 262 -3.49 -14.10 -27.27
N VAL A 263 -3.53 -14.87 -26.18
CA VAL A 263 -4.74 -15.68 -25.87
C VAL A 263 -5.23 -15.57 -24.41
N GLY A 264 -4.43 -15.03 -23.48
CA GLY A 264 -4.83 -14.85 -22.08
C GLY A 264 -5.60 -13.56 -21.77
N LEU A 265 -6.11 -13.45 -20.53
CA LEU A 265 -6.78 -12.26 -19.96
C LEU A 265 -5.94 -10.98 -20.11
N SER A 266 -4.61 -11.12 -19.99
CA SER A 266 -3.61 -10.08 -20.27
C SER A 266 -3.71 -9.55 -21.70
N GLY A 267 -3.81 -10.44 -22.68
CA GLY A 267 -3.93 -10.07 -24.10
C GLY A 267 -5.27 -9.42 -24.41
N GLN A 268 -6.36 -9.80 -23.72
CA GLN A 268 -7.66 -9.12 -23.91
C GLN A 268 -7.63 -7.70 -23.38
N LEU A 269 -7.05 -7.48 -22.20
CA LEU A 269 -6.94 -6.16 -21.61
C LEU A 269 -6.04 -5.22 -22.44
N GLU A 270 -4.88 -5.72 -22.89
CA GLU A 270 -3.99 -4.98 -23.78
C GLU A 270 -4.68 -4.61 -25.10
N ARG A 271 -5.51 -5.50 -25.64
CA ARG A 271 -6.35 -5.21 -26.81
C ARG A 271 -7.38 -4.13 -26.53
N ASP A 272 -8.06 -4.18 -25.38
CA ASP A 272 -9.10 -3.23 -25.03
C ASP A 272 -8.52 -1.82 -24.85
N VAL A 273 -7.36 -1.70 -24.17
CA VAL A 273 -6.60 -0.44 -24.05
C VAL A 273 -6.20 0.08 -25.43
N LEU A 274 -5.57 -0.77 -26.25
CA LEU A 274 -5.13 -0.37 -27.58
C LEU A 274 -6.30 0.04 -28.48
N SER A 275 -7.42 -0.67 -28.42
CA SER A 275 -8.65 -0.34 -29.15
C SER A 275 -9.22 1.01 -28.72
N SER A 276 -9.24 1.29 -27.41
CA SER A 276 -9.62 2.58 -26.83
C SER A 276 -8.71 3.72 -27.34
N ASP A 277 -7.40 3.54 -27.30
CA ASP A 277 -6.42 4.53 -27.78
C ASP A 277 -6.57 4.80 -29.28
N MET A 278 -6.71 3.74 -30.09
CA MET A 278 -6.94 3.85 -31.53
C MET A 278 -8.25 4.58 -31.84
N SER A 279 -9.31 4.28 -31.09
CA SER A 279 -10.61 4.93 -31.24
C SER A 279 -10.55 6.44 -30.93
N ALA A 280 -9.89 6.79 -29.84
CA ALA A 280 -9.68 8.18 -29.44
C ALA A 280 -8.82 8.94 -30.46
N PHE A 281 -7.75 8.30 -30.94
CA PHE A 281 -6.86 8.88 -31.96
C PHE A 281 -7.60 9.16 -33.27
N LYS A 282 -8.46 8.23 -33.73
CA LYS A 282 -9.30 8.43 -34.93
C LYS A 282 -10.30 9.58 -34.75
N ALA A 283 -10.89 9.72 -33.56
CA ALA A 283 -11.82 10.82 -33.28
C ALA A 283 -11.10 12.18 -33.29
N ALA A 284 -9.88 12.24 -32.75
CA ALA A 284 -9.06 13.45 -32.74
C ALA A 284 -8.41 13.76 -34.10
N ASN A 285 -8.22 12.74 -34.94
CA ASN A 285 -7.59 12.84 -36.25
C ASN A 285 -8.47 12.20 -37.33
N PRO A 286 -9.50 12.90 -37.81
CA PRO A 286 -10.26 12.44 -38.96
C PRO A 286 -9.35 12.17 -40.15
N ASP A 287 -9.63 11.10 -40.89
CA ASP A 287 -8.86 10.65 -42.06
C ASP A 287 -7.43 10.16 -41.78
N ALA A 288 -7.04 10.01 -40.51
CA ALA A 288 -5.78 9.38 -40.15
C ALA A 288 -5.70 7.91 -40.61
N VAL A 289 -4.50 7.49 -40.97
CA VAL A 289 -4.19 6.08 -41.27
C VAL A 289 -3.49 5.39 -40.10
N PHE A 290 -3.38 4.07 -40.17
CA PHE A 290 -2.69 3.28 -39.15
C PHE A 290 -1.25 3.75 -38.92
N GLU A 291 -0.57 4.14 -39.99
CA GLU A 291 0.79 4.67 -39.97
C GLU A 291 0.88 5.99 -39.19
N ASP A 292 -0.15 6.85 -39.24
CA ASP A 292 -0.23 8.07 -38.43
C ASP A 292 -0.34 7.73 -36.93
N PHE A 293 -1.14 6.72 -36.59
CA PHE A 293 -1.26 6.23 -35.22
C PHE A 293 0.07 5.68 -34.71
N ILE A 294 0.78 4.86 -35.50
CA ILE A 294 2.08 4.31 -35.09
C ILE A 294 3.11 5.42 -34.85
N ARG A 295 3.16 6.45 -35.71
CA ARG A 295 4.05 7.60 -35.55
C ARG A 295 3.83 8.35 -34.23
N TRP A 296 2.61 8.31 -33.69
CA TRP A 296 2.25 8.93 -32.40
C TRP A 296 2.43 7.97 -31.21
N HIS A 297 1.85 6.77 -31.27
CA HIS A 297 1.75 5.82 -30.15
C HIS A 297 3.02 4.99 -29.95
N SER A 298 3.70 4.62 -31.05
CA SER A 298 4.93 3.82 -31.02
C SER A 298 5.94 4.37 -32.04
N PRO A 299 6.53 5.55 -31.80
CA PRO A 299 7.42 6.21 -32.76
C PRO A 299 8.65 5.37 -33.12
N GLY A 300 9.09 4.46 -32.25
CA GLY A 300 10.17 3.51 -32.53
C GLY A 300 9.83 2.46 -33.59
N ASP A 301 8.55 2.26 -33.91
CA ASP A 301 8.09 1.39 -34.99
C ASP A 301 7.96 2.08 -36.34
N TRP A 302 8.30 3.38 -36.42
CA TRP A 302 8.38 4.11 -37.68
C TRP A 302 9.83 4.24 -38.14
N VAL A 303 10.19 3.52 -39.19
CA VAL A 303 11.53 3.56 -39.80
C VAL A 303 11.57 4.68 -40.83
N SER A 304 12.25 5.77 -40.51
CA SER A 304 12.46 6.88 -41.45
C SER A 304 13.49 6.50 -42.52
N GLU A 305 13.28 6.92 -43.76
CA GLU A 305 14.29 6.84 -44.82
C GLU A 305 15.20 8.09 -44.76
N ASP A 306 16.50 7.92 -45.02
CA ASP A 306 17.48 8.99 -44.92
C ASP A 306 17.10 10.19 -45.82
N ARG A 307 17.14 11.39 -45.22
CA ARG A 307 16.82 12.64 -45.93
C ARG A 307 18.00 13.05 -46.81
N ALA A 308 17.74 13.37 -48.08
CA ALA A 308 18.63 14.23 -48.83
C ALA A 308 18.54 15.66 -48.26
N GLU A 309 19.68 16.29 -48.00
CA GLU A 309 19.79 17.62 -47.41
C GLU A 309 19.02 18.68 -48.25
N GLY A 310 18.11 19.43 -47.63
CA GLY A 310 17.56 20.67 -48.20
C GLY A 310 16.09 20.68 -48.68
N SER A 311 15.33 19.59 -48.57
CA SER A 311 13.88 19.61 -48.88
C SER A 311 13.03 19.93 -47.65
N SER A 312 11.91 20.64 -47.82
CA SER A 312 10.86 20.82 -46.79
C SER A 312 10.10 19.51 -46.50
N GLY A 313 10.81 18.39 -46.37
CA GLY A 313 10.63 17.25 -45.45
C GLY A 313 9.28 16.53 -45.30
N TRP A 314 8.23 16.91 -46.02
CA TRP A 314 6.85 16.42 -45.85
C TRP A 314 6.22 15.97 -47.17
N PRO A 315 5.52 14.81 -47.21
CA PRO A 315 5.35 13.86 -46.11
C PRO A 315 6.66 13.13 -45.76
N PRO A 316 6.88 12.74 -44.49
CA PRO A 316 8.05 11.97 -44.10
C PRO A 316 8.06 10.65 -44.87
N LYS A 317 9.12 10.41 -45.64
CA LYS A 317 9.37 9.11 -46.25
C LYS A 317 9.82 8.15 -45.18
N GLY A 318 9.05 7.10 -44.97
CA GLY A 318 9.29 6.09 -43.97
C GLY A 318 8.37 4.91 -44.15
N ARG A 319 8.67 3.83 -43.44
CA ARG A 319 7.90 2.60 -43.44
C ARG A 319 7.74 2.07 -42.03
N LEU A 320 6.73 1.24 -41.83
CA LEU A 320 6.55 0.53 -40.57
C LEU A 320 7.72 -0.44 -40.33
N SER A 321 8.03 -0.68 -39.06
CA SER A 321 8.98 -1.70 -38.63
C SER A 321 8.58 -3.09 -39.15
N GLN A 322 9.53 -4.03 -39.16
CA GLN A 322 9.27 -5.39 -39.63
C GLN A 322 8.07 -6.03 -38.91
N ARG A 323 8.02 -5.94 -37.57
CA ARG A 323 6.91 -6.48 -36.75
C ARG A 323 5.55 -5.83 -37.04
N MET A 324 5.53 -4.53 -37.36
CA MET A 324 4.28 -3.81 -37.67
C MET A 324 3.84 -3.97 -39.13
N SER A 325 4.74 -4.42 -40.00
CA SER A 325 4.46 -4.70 -41.43
C SER A 325 4.05 -6.15 -41.70
N GLU A 326 4.12 -7.03 -40.71
CA GLU A 326 3.81 -8.45 -40.86
C GLU A 326 2.37 -8.71 -41.31
N HIS A 327 2.20 -9.70 -42.21
CA HIS A 327 0.89 -10.09 -42.70
C HIS A 327 0.07 -10.71 -41.55
N GLY A 328 -1.14 -10.18 -41.33
CA GLY A 328 -2.00 -10.61 -40.23
C GLY A 328 -1.72 -9.95 -38.88
N ASN A 329 -0.91 -8.87 -38.85
CA ASN A 329 -0.63 -8.07 -37.66
C ASN A 329 -1.91 -7.71 -36.88
N MET A 330 -1.92 -8.04 -35.59
CA MET A 330 -3.08 -7.87 -34.71
C MET A 330 -3.45 -6.39 -34.49
N TRP A 331 -2.46 -5.49 -34.37
CA TRP A 331 -2.71 -4.07 -34.18
C TRP A 331 -3.43 -3.46 -35.38
N ARG A 332 -3.08 -3.88 -36.60
CA ARG A 332 -3.78 -3.44 -37.80
C ARG A 332 -5.23 -3.94 -37.85
N LYS A 333 -5.50 -5.16 -37.36
CA LYS A 333 -6.88 -5.68 -37.23
C LYS A 333 -7.68 -4.84 -36.23
N ILE A 334 -7.14 -4.61 -35.03
CA ILE A 334 -7.79 -3.77 -34.00
C ILE A 334 -8.02 -2.36 -34.54
N TRP A 335 -7.04 -1.78 -35.24
CA TRP A 335 -7.20 -0.48 -35.89
C TRP A 335 -8.37 -0.49 -36.86
N ASN A 336 -8.52 -1.50 -37.71
CA ASN A 336 -9.62 -1.55 -38.67
C ASN A 336 -10.98 -1.68 -37.98
N ASP A 337 -11.05 -2.44 -36.89
CA ASP A 337 -12.29 -2.71 -36.15
C ASP A 337 -12.68 -1.59 -35.18
N ALA A 338 -11.72 -0.80 -34.70
CA ALA A 338 -11.95 0.27 -33.73
C ALA A 338 -12.77 1.43 -34.35
N PRO A 339 -13.88 1.86 -33.71
CA PRO A 339 -14.67 3.00 -34.17
C PRO A 339 -13.90 4.33 -33.94
N ALA A 340 -14.39 5.44 -34.48
CA ALA A 340 -13.81 6.76 -34.23
C ALA A 340 -14.62 7.49 -33.14
N LEU A 341 -14.36 7.18 -31.86
CA LEU A 341 -15.09 7.76 -30.73
C LEU A 341 -14.14 8.50 -29.76
N PRO A 342 -14.45 9.73 -29.32
CA PRO A 342 -13.71 10.38 -28.24
C PRO A 342 -13.96 9.65 -26.91
N VAL A 343 -13.07 9.81 -25.94
CA VAL A 343 -13.15 9.14 -24.61
C VAL A 343 -14.53 9.27 -23.94
N SER A 344 -15.17 10.44 -24.05
CA SER A 344 -16.51 10.68 -23.49
C SER A 344 -17.61 9.77 -24.07
N GLU A 345 -17.41 9.22 -25.26
CA GLU A 345 -18.35 8.33 -25.96
C GLU A 345 -17.88 6.85 -25.91
N GLN A 346 -16.72 6.57 -25.33
CA GLN A 346 -16.17 5.21 -25.24
C GLN A 346 -16.68 4.48 -23.99
N ARG A 347 -16.71 3.14 -24.06
CA ARG A 347 -16.89 2.30 -22.88
C ARG A 347 -15.69 2.44 -21.96
N SER A 348 -15.93 2.72 -20.67
CA SER A 348 -14.86 2.80 -19.68
C SER A 348 -14.12 1.47 -19.54
N LEU A 349 -12.79 1.52 -19.53
CA LEU A 349 -11.92 0.36 -19.35
C LEU A 349 -11.98 -0.21 -17.92
N LEU A 350 -12.31 0.63 -16.93
CA LEU A 350 -12.54 0.22 -15.55
C LEU A 350 -14.03 0.27 -15.25
N ASP A 351 -14.63 -0.87 -14.92
CA ASP A 351 -15.98 -0.91 -14.34
C ASP A 351 -15.88 -0.78 -12.82
N PRO A 352 -16.13 0.42 -12.23
CA PRO A 352 -15.93 0.62 -10.80
C PRO A 352 -16.87 -0.25 -9.96
N ILE A 353 -18.06 -0.60 -10.47
CA ILE A 353 -19.00 -1.47 -9.75
C ILE A 353 -18.44 -2.88 -9.68
N ARG A 354 -18.02 -3.43 -10.82
CA ARG A 354 -17.47 -4.78 -10.88
C ARG A 354 -16.18 -4.92 -10.07
N GLU A 355 -15.26 -3.95 -10.16
CA GLU A 355 -14.00 -4.01 -9.42
C GLU A 355 -14.22 -3.78 -7.91
N GLY A 356 -15.15 -2.91 -7.51
CA GLY A 356 -15.55 -2.75 -6.11
C GLY A 356 -16.08 -4.06 -5.49
N GLU A 357 -16.97 -4.77 -6.19
CA GLU A 357 -17.50 -6.06 -5.73
C GLU A 357 -16.42 -7.14 -5.62
N LYS A 358 -15.46 -7.18 -6.56
CA LYS A 358 -14.32 -8.10 -6.48
C LYS A 358 -13.45 -7.83 -5.25
N VAL A 359 -13.23 -6.56 -4.91
CA VAL A 359 -12.50 -6.18 -3.71
C VAL A 359 -13.24 -6.64 -2.45
N LEU A 360 -14.54 -6.38 -2.35
CA LEU A 360 -15.33 -6.83 -1.21
C LEU A 360 -15.29 -8.35 -1.05
N HIS A 361 -15.48 -9.07 -2.15
CA HIS A 361 -15.37 -10.53 -2.15
C HIS A 361 -14.02 -11.01 -1.63
N TYR A 362 -12.92 -10.40 -2.09
CA TYR A 362 -11.58 -10.71 -1.58
C TYR A 362 -11.47 -10.52 -0.06
N LEU A 363 -11.98 -9.41 0.48
CA LEU A 363 -11.90 -9.10 1.91
C LEU A 363 -12.75 -10.07 2.76
N GLU A 364 -13.89 -10.50 2.23
CA GLU A 364 -14.83 -11.41 2.90
C GLU A 364 -14.36 -12.86 2.88
N THR A 365 -13.73 -13.30 1.80
CA THR A 365 -13.23 -14.69 1.68
C THR A 365 -11.77 -14.85 2.05
N LEU A 366 -11.17 -13.82 2.67
CA LEU A 366 -9.76 -13.82 3.01
C LEU A 366 -9.46 -14.92 4.04
N ARG A 367 -8.50 -15.81 3.71
CA ARG A 367 -8.12 -16.86 4.64
C ARG A 367 -7.42 -16.28 5.87
N PRO A 368 -7.61 -16.86 7.08
CA PRO A 368 -6.94 -16.43 8.30
C PRO A 368 -5.43 -16.22 8.15
N GLN A 369 -4.73 -17.16 7.51
CA GLN A 369 -3.29 -17.07 7.28
C GLN A 369 -2.90 -15.86 6.40
N GLN A 370 -3.70 -15.55 5.37
CA GLN A 370 -3.44 -14.43 4.45
C GLN A 370 -3.72 -13.08 5.10
N LEU A 371 -4.71 -13.02 6.00
CA LEU A 371 -4.97 -11.85 6.83
C LEU A 371 -3.79 -11.63 7.79
N LEU A 372 -3.41 -12.66 8.55
CA LEU A 372 -2.38 -12.54 9.58
C LEU A 372 -0.99 -12.28 9.02
N ASP A 373 -0.63 -12.84 7.85
CA ASP A 373 0.63 -12.48 7.16
C ASP A 373 0.72 -10.97 6.93
N GLN A 374 -0.35 -10.38 6.39
CA GLN A 374 -0.40 -8.95 6.10
C GLN A 374 -0.51 -8.09 7.35
N MET A 375 -1.21 -8.58 8.39
CA MET A 375 -1.25 -7.94 9.70
C MET A 375 0.14 -7.94 10.36
N VAL A 376 0.89 -9.03 10.32
CA VAL A 376 2.25 -9.12 10.88
C VAL A 376 3.13 -8.04 10.24
N ARG A 377 3.20 -7.99 8.91
CA ARG A 377 3.99 -6.98 8.19
C ARG A 377 3.61 -5.55 8.58
N THR A 378 2.31 -5.29 8.61
CA THR A 378 1.77 -3.95 8.86
C THR A 378 1.92 -3.54 10.33
N ALA A 379 1.69 -4.46 11.27
CA ALA A 379 1.80 -4.21 12.71
C ALA A 379 3.25 -3.98 13.14
N PHE A 380 4.20 -4.78 12.65
CA PHE A 380 5.62 -4.58 12.92
C PHE A 380 6.11 -3.24 12.35
N LYS A 381 5.77 -2.93 11.08
CA LYS A 381 6.11 -1.65 10.45
C LYS A 381 5.52 -0.48 11.24
N SER A 382 4.21 -0.50 11.51
CA SER A 382 3.50 0.60 12.18
C SER A 382 4.00 0.81 13.60
N SER A 383 4.27 -0.28 14.34
CA SER A 383 4.85 -0.20 15.68
C SER A 383 6.24 0.46 15.63
N ALA A 384 7.10 0.06 14.68
CA ALA A 384 8.42 0.65 14.54
C ALA A 384 8.35 2.15 14.16
N ASP A 385 7.43 2.52 13.28
CA ASP A 385 7.19 3.91 12.91
C ASP A 385 6.71 4.74 14.11
N ILE A 386 5.82 4.21 14.95
CA ILE A 386 5.40 4.87 16.20
C ILE A 386 6.58 5.04 17.16
N LEU A 387 7.41 4.01 17.34
CA LEU A 387 8.62 4.13 18.15
C LEU A 387 9.55 5.21 17.59
N ASN A 388 9.76 5.24 16.27
CA ASN A 388 10.64 6.22 15.62
C ASN A 388 10.12 7.66 15.71
N ARG A 389 8.80 7.86 15.85
CA ARG A 389 8.18 9.17 16.09
C ARG A 389 8.44 9.70 17.52
N THR A 390 8.88 8.85 18.45
CA THR A 390 9.12 9.25 19.84
C THR A 390 10.29 10.23 19.93
N THR A 391 10.14 11.33 20.67
CA THR A 391 11.21 12.30 20.90
C THR A 391 12.17 11.80 21.98
N TYR A 392 13.42 11.50 21.62
CA TYR A 392 14.44 10.98 22.54
C TYR A 392 15.74 11.81 22.58
N GLY A 393 15.68 13.09 22.23
CA GLY A 393 16.83 14.01 22.36
C GLY A 393 17.96 13.81 21.35
N GLY A 394 17.73 13.03 20.29
CA GLY A 394 18.69 12.86 19.19
C GLY A 394 19.94 12.04 19.56
N PHE A 395 19.87 11.18 20.58
CA PHE A 395 21.00 10.33 20.96
C PHE A 395 21.45 9.44 19.80
N LYS A 396 22.71 9.60 19.37
CA LYS A 396 23.28 8.88 18.21
C LYS A 396 23.18 7.36 18.35
N LEU A 397 23.48 6.83 19.53
CA LEU A 397 23.41 5.39 19.82
C LEU A 397 21.99 4.85 19.64
N MET A 398 20.97 5.59 20.07
CA MET A 398 19.57 5.20 19.87
C MET A 398 19.17 5.26 18.40
N LYS A 399 19.59 6.31 17.68
CA LYS A 399 19.36 6.41 16.24
C LYS A 399 19.94 5.21 15.49
N THR A 400 21.18 4.82 15.79
CA THR A 400 21.80 3.62 15.20
C THR A 400 21.00 2.35 15.49
N LYS A 401 20.44 2.20 16.70
CA LYS A 401 19.59 1.03 17.04
C LYS A 401 18.26 1.04 16.28
N MET A 402 17.65 2.20 16.09
CA MET A 402 16.45 2.32 15.25
C MET A 402 16.75 1.98 13.79
N ASP A 403 17.86 2.47 13.23
CA ASP A 403 18.28 2.13 11.87
C ASP A 403 18.53 0.61 11.72
N GLN A 404 19.16 -0.01 12.72
CA GLN A 404 19.35 -1.46 12.81
C GLN A 404 18.01 -2.20 12.87
N LEU A 405 17.04 -1.73 13.66
CA LEU A 405 15.69 -2.32 13.74
C LEU A 405 15.02 -2.34 12.37
N TYR A 406 15.03 -1.23 11.63
CA TYR A 406 14.44 -1.18 10.29
C TYR A 406 15.13 -2.11 9.31
N ALA A 407 16.46 -2.25 9.40
CA ALA A 407 17.20 -3.20 8.57
C ALA A 407 16.81 -4.66 8.90
N THR A 408 16.75 -5.04 10.17
CA THR A 408 16.34 -6.38 10.61
C THR A 408 14.89 -6.67 10.25
N LEU A 409 13.99 -5.71 10.44
CA LEU A 409 12.60 -5.82 10.02
C LEU A 409 12.49 -6.05 8.52
N ALA A 410 13.23 -5.29 7.71
CA ALA A 410 13.22 -5.44 6.26
C ALA A 410 13.73 -6.82 5.82
N SER A 411 14.78 -7.37 6.45
CA SER A 411 15.26 -8.72 6.13
C SER A 411 14.29 -9.81 6.55
N THR A 412 13.75 -9.75 7.76
CA THR A 412 12.83 -10.77 8.30
C THR A 412 11.46 -10.71 7.61
N LEU A 413 10.95 -9.53 7.30
CA LEU A 413 9.67 -9.40 6.59
C LEU A 413 9.79 -9.75 5.10
N LYS A 414 10.98 -9.61 4.51
CA LYS A 414 11.20 -10.06 3.13
C LYS A 414 11.17 -11.59 3.03
N SER A 415 11.65 -12.34 4.03
CA SER A 415 11.60 -13.82 4.00
C SER A 415 10.17 -14.37 4.03
N LEU A 416 9.22 -13.65 4.65
CA LEU A 416 7.78 -13.96 4.58
C LEU A 416 7.22 -13.96 3.13
N GLN A 417 7.88 -13.34 2.15
CA GLN A 417 7.44 -13.38 0.74
C GLN A 417 7.79 -14.70 0.03
N GLY A 418 8.68 -15.51 0.60
CA GLY A 418 9.12 -16.79 0.05
C GLY A 418 8.30 -17.98 0.54
N LYS A 419 8.41 -19.12 -0.17
CA LYS A 419 7.88 -20.42 0.26
C LYS A 419 8.74 -21.05 1.37
N SER A 420 8.91 -20.35 2.49
CA SER A 420 9.59 -20.89 3.68
C SER A 420 8.60 -21.67 4.55
N ASP A 421 9.10 -22.62 5.34
CA ASP A 421 8.29 -23.30 6.35
C ASP A 421 7.79 -22.28 7.39
N ILE A 422 6.51 -22.36 7.74
CA ILE A 422 5.86 -21.45 8.69
C ILE A 422 6.49 -21.57 10.08
N SER A 423 6.99 -22.76 10.44
CA SER A 423 7.69 -22.98 11.70
C SER A 423 8.97 -22.15 11.79
N ASP A 424 9.81 -22.18 10.75
CA ASP A 424 11.07 -21.42 10.70
C ASP A 424 10.78 -19.92 10.71
N LEU A 425 9.77 -19.51 9.94
CA LEU A 425 9.33 -18.13 9.85
C LEU A 425 8.82 -17.58 11.19
N SER A 426 8.06 -18.38 11.94
CA SER A 426 7.65 -17.95 13.27
C SER A 426 8.82 -17.89 14.24
N GLY A 427 9.85 -18.72 14.08
CA GLY A 427 11.10 -18.61 14.82
C GLY A 427 11.76 -17.25 14.60
N ASP A 428 11.91 -16.85 13.35
CA ASP A 428 12.47 -15.54 12.97
C ASP A 428 11.64 -14.37 13.51
N LEU A 429 10.30 -14.46 13.43
CA LEU A 429 9.40 -13.44 13.96
C LEU A 429 9.45 -13.36 15.49
N LYS A 430 9.63 -14.48 16.19
CA LYS A 430 9.84 -14.50 17.65
C LYS A 430 11.17 -13.85 18.02
N GLN A 431 12.23 -14.10 17.25
CA GLN A 431 13.52 -13.44 17.45
C GLN A 431 13.41 -11.93 17.20
N LEU A 432 12.69 -11.53 16.16
CA LEU A 432 12.39 -10.14 15.88
C LEU A 432 11.62 -9.46 17.02
N CYS A 433 10.65 -10.13 17.64
CA CYS A 433 9.97 -9.61 18.84
C CYS A 433 10.94 -9.32 19.99
N GLN A 434 11.95 -10.16 20.20
CA GLN A 434 12.96 -9.94 21.24
C GLN A 434 13.83 -8.70 20.94
N VAL A 435 14.28 -8.56 19.68
CA VAL A 435 14.99 -7.36 19.24
C VAL A 435 14.13 -6.11 19.45
N PHE A 436 12.84 -6.21 19.11
CA PHE A 436 11.87 -5.15 19.30
C PHE A 436 11.74 -4.76 20.78
N GLU A 437 11.65 -5.73 21.70
CA GLU A 437 11.53 -5.51 23.15
C GLU A 437 12.73 -4.75 23.70
N HIS A 438 13.95 -5.14 23.31
CA HIS A 438 15.16 -4.46 23.76
C HIS A 438 15.23 -3.01 23.29
N ILE A 439 14.86 -2.75 22.04
CA ILE A 439 14.88 -1.41 21.47
C ILE A 439 13.77 -0.55 22.08
N GLU A 440 12.59 -1.12 22.31
CA GLU A 440 11.48 -0.46 22.99
C GLU A 440 11.88 -0.03 24.42
N LYS A 441 12.48 -0.93 25.22
CA LYS A 441 12.99 -0.61 26.57
C LYS A 441 14.04 0.51 26.54
N LEU A 442 14.99 0.43 25.61
CA LEU A 442 16.04 1.44 25.46
C LEU A 442 15.47 2.81 25.07
N LEU A 443 14.48 2.83 24.16
CA LEU A 443 13.82 4.05 23.72
C LEU A 443 13.03 4.71 24.85
N ILE A 444 12.34 3.92 25.67
CA ILE A 444 11.60 4.44 26.84
C ILE A 444 12.57 5.14 27.80
N LEU A 445 13.73 4.54 28.07
CA LEU A 445 14.76 5.19 28.87
C LEU A 445 15.26 6.47 28.20
N ALA A 446 15.58 6.42 26.91
CA ALA A 446 16.07 7.57 26.14
C ALA A 446 15.10 8.75 26.22
N ALA A 447 13.82 8.50 25.97
CA ALA A 447 12.75 9.50 26.05
C ALA A 447 12.57 10.04 27.49
N SER A 448 12.63 9.17 28.49
CA SER A 448 12.53 9.55 29.91
C SER A 448 13.68 10.46 30.34
N VAL A 449 14.93 10.08 30.02
CA VAL A 449 16.13 10.86 30.33
C VAL A 449 16.09 12.21 29.60
N HIS A 450 15.78 12.20 28.30
CA HIS A 450 15.66 13.43 27.52
C HIS A 450 14.61 14.39 28.10
N ARG A 451 13.43 13.89 28.46
CA ARG A 451 12.34 14.71 29.01
C ARG A 451 12.68 15.27 30.40
N LYS A 452 13.33 14.48 31.26
CA LYS A 452 13.67 14.90 32.63
C LYS A 452 14.87 15.85 32.69
N LEU A 453 15.80 15.73 31.74
CA LEU A 453 17.04 16.51 31.70
C LEU A 453 17.11 17.40 30.45
N ILE A 454 15.96 17.96 30.06
CA ILE A 454 15.85 18.76 28.83
C ILE A 454 16.79 19.98 28.86
N ASP A 455 16.98 20.58 30.04
CA ASP A 455 17.86 21.73 30.26
C ASP A 455 19.34 21.34 30.45
N ALA A 456 19.65 20.04 30.53
CA ALA A 456 20.99 19.50 30.75
C ALA A 456 21.36 18.42 29.72
N PRO A 457 21.43 18.74 28.41
CA PRO A 457 21.57 17.76 27.34
C PRO A 457 22.88 16.95 27.40
N ARG A 458 23.97 17.54 27.90
CA ARG A 458 25.24 16.84 28.10
C ARG A 458 25.14 15.74 29.16
N LEU A 459 24.47 16.05 30.27
CA LEU A 459 24.24 15.08 31.34
C LEU A 459 23.29 13.98 30.88
N ALA A 460 22.23 14.35 30.16
CA ALA A 460 21.30 13.40 29.54
C ALA A 460 22.03 12.41 28.62
N GLN A 461 22.93 12.93 27.78
CA GLN A 461 23.74 12.12 26.87
C GLN A 461 24.70 11.18 27.61
N ALA A 462 25.37 11.66 28.67
CA ALA A 462 26.27 10.84 29.47
C ALA A 462 25.53 9.69 30.16
N ILE A 463 24.42 10.00 30.86
CA ILE A 463 23.60 8.99 31.54
C ILE A 463 23.08 7.93 30.55
N PHE A 464 22.62 8.35 29.37
CA PHE A 464 22.15 7.42 28.37
C PHE A 464 23.28 6.55 27.81
N ALA A 465 24.46 7.12 27.54
CA ALA A 465 25.62 6.38 27.01
C ALA A 465 26.15 5.34 28.02
N ASP A 466 26.19 5.70 29.30
CA ASP A 466 26.61 4.78 30.38
C ASP A 466 25.63 3.63 30.52
N TYR A 467 24.32 3.92 30.56
CA TYR A 467 23.31 2.87 30.60
C TYR A 467 23.34 2.00 29.34
N PHE A 468 23.48 2.60 28.16
CA PHE A 468 23.59 1.87 26.91
C PHE A 468 24.74 0.86 26.94
N SER A 469 25.92 1.29 27.40
CA SER A 469 27.10 0.43 27.52
C SER A 469 26.87 -0.72 28.50
N PHE A 470 26.17 -0.47 29.60
CA PHE A 470 25.75 -1.51 30.55
C PHE A 470 24.73 -2.48 29.96
N TYR A 471 23.78 -1.99 29.17
CA TYR A 471 22.65 -2.76 28.65
C TYR A 471 22.97 -3.52 27.36
N GLN A 472 23.91 -3.04 26.55
CA GLN A 472 24.27 -3.61 25.25
C GLN A 472 24.55 -5.13 25.27
N PRO A 473 25.28 -5.70 26.25
CA PRO A 473 25.51 -7.14 26.32
C PRO A 473 24.22 -7.97 26.50
N LYS A 474 23.16 -7.36 27.07
CA LYS A 474 21.87 -8.01 27.32
C LYS A 474 20.97 -8.09 26.10
N MET A 475 21.22 -7.27 25.07
CA MET A 475 20.41 -7.26 23.84
C MET A 475 20.61 -8.49 22.94
N GLY A 476 21.50 -9.42 23.34
CA GLY A 476 21.86 -10.62 22.59
C GLY A 476 22.74 -10.33 21.35
N THR A 477 23.59 -11.29 20.99
CA THR A 477 24.45 -11.28 19.79
C THR A 477 23.68 -11.37 18.47
N SER A 478 22.34 -11.42 18.50
CA SER A 478 21.50 -11.48 17.28
C SER A 478 21.64 -10.25 16.37
N LEU A 479 22.12 -9.12 16.90
CA LEU A 479 22.47 -7.95 16.09
C LEU A 479 23.89 -7.99 15.51
N GLU A 480 24.80 -8.82 16.04
CA GLU A 480 26.17 -8.95 15.53
C GLU A 480 26.27 -10.01 14.44
N SER A 481 25.40 -11.04 14.45
CA SER A 481 25.45 -12.16 13.50
C SER A 481 24.78 -11.88 12.15
N VAL A 482 24.02 -10.81 11.99
CA VAL A 482 23.31 -10.48 10.72
C VAL A 482 24.15 -9.54 9.81
N CYS A 483 25.31 -9.08 10.28
CA CYS A 483 26.13 -8.08 9.55
C CYS A 483 27.34 -8.63 8.77
N TYR A 484 27.45 -9.95 8.57
CA TYR A 484 28.53 -10.51 7.75
C TYR A 484 28.05 -11.60 6.78
N GLU A 485 27.17 -11.23 5.84
CA GLU A 485 27.22 -11.85 4.52
C GLU A 485 27.29 -10.73 3.47
N LYS A 486 28.39 -10.75 2.71
CA LYS A 486 28.78 -9.77 1.69
C LYS A 486 28.04 -10.00 0.38
#